data_AF-K0RF67-F1
#
_entry.id   AF-K0RF67-F1
#
_cell.length_a   1.000
_cell.length_b   1.000
_cell.length_c   1.000
_cell.angle_alpha   90.00
_cell.angle_beta   90.00
_cell.angle_gamma   90.00
#
_symmetry.space_group_name_H-M   'P 1'
#
loop_
_entity.id
_entity.type
_entity.pdbx_description
1 polymer ?
#
loop_
_entity_poly.entity_id
_entity_poly.type
_entity_poly.pdbx_seq_one_letter_code
_entity_poly.pdbx_strand_id
1 'polypeptide(L)'
;MPASSKNAKTNADIANNPPPKHLLTVWDWQAIFGGELYTVRWESELLMELSDSVTDQMLEWTISATKTILHTTVFATLMTAVTIPYSLALAANAIDSSWTMAMERADRAGVELAKSLIDSTAGHRPVVLVGYSMGARVIYSCLKELAKHQETWEAHQQKKKLPKSRRRRGPDPDKDVDKLKYIREPASIVEDVIFMGMPNHVSIKSWEACRRVVAGRMINAYSTKDLILSLMFQMKRFQGILRPVCGTSPVAVNGIENYDVTDLVSAHTDYCLVAGEILKRVHYGQPQRPTDRGNEMVDTMGVTEIKVASHSHGLASLSDEAVTFR
;
A
#
# COMPACT_ATOMS: atom_id res chain seq x y z
N MET A 1 -16.98 39.83 -8.70
CA MET A 1 -15.74 40.33 -8.08
C MET A 1 -14.64 39.33 -8.38
N PRO A 2 -13.57 39.68 -9.10
CA PRO A 2 -12.56 38.70 -9.50
C PRO A 2 -11.65 38.37 -8.32
N ALA A 3 -11.48 37.09 -8.04
CA ALA A 3 -10.55 36.59 -7.04
C ALA A 3 -9.11 36.80 -7.55
N SER A 4 -8.33 37.54 -6.77
CA SER A 4 -6.89 37.76 -6.95
C SER A 4 -6.15 36.44 -7.14
N SER A 5 -5.57 36.22 -8.33
CA SER A 5 -4.62 35.13 -8.56
C SER A 5 -3.39 35.35 -7.68
N LYS A 6 -3.28 34.58 -6.60
CA LYS A 6 -2.03 34.56 -5.83
C LYS A 6 -0.97 33.85 -6.69
N ASN A 7 0.02 34.62 -7.09
CA ASN A 7 1.17 34.23 -7.90
C ASN A 7 1.73 32.87 -7.51
N ALA A 8 1.64 31.91 -8.43
CA ALA A 8 2.48 30.73 -8.39
C ALA A 8 3.93 31.20 -8.59
N LYS A 9 4.79 30.95 -7.60
CA LYS A 9 6.21 31.31 -7.68
C LYS A 9 6.87 30.49 -8.78
N THR A 10 7.72 31.13 -9.56
CA THR A 10 8.44 30.46 -10.67
C THR A 10 9.57 29.59 -10.10
N ASN A 11 10.02 28.57 -10.85
CA ASN A 11 11.12 27.68 -10.43
C ASN A 11 12.41 28.43 -10.08
N ALA A 12 12.60 29.65 -10.61
CA ALA A 12 13.74 30.51 -10.28
C ALA A 12 13.63 31.16 -8.88
N ASP A 13 12.42 31.39 -8.37
CA ASP A 13 12.18 31.99 -7.04
C ASP A 13 12.45 30.98 -5.90
N ILE A 14 12.33 29.68 -6.20
CA ILE A 14 12.54 28.57 -5.24
C ILE A 14 14.04 28.34 -5.00
N ALA A 15 14.89 28.59 -6.00
CA ALA A 15 16.34 28.44 -5.88
C ALA A 15 16.99 29.47 -4.95
N ASN A 16 16.40 30.67 -4.83
CA ASN A 16 16.96 31.79 -4.07
C ASN A 16 16.47 31.89 -2.62
N ASN A 17 15.46 31.10 -2.22
CA ASN A 17 14.97 31.03 -0.85
C ASN A 17 14.56 29.58 -0.55
N PRO A 18 15.48 28.74 -0.05
CA PRO A 18 15.14 27.36 0.27
C PRO A 18 14.06 27.33 1.37
N PRO A 19 13.05 26.45 1.26
CA PRO A 19 12.02 26.34 2.29
C PRO A 19 12.64 26.02 3.65
N PRO A 20 12.00 26.43 4.77
CA PRO A 20 12.46 26.14 6.12
C PRO A 20 12.74 24.65 6.32
N LYS A 21 13.74 24.31 7.15
CA LYS A 21 14.20 22.91 7.31
C LYS A 21 13.14 21.90 7.77
N HIS A 22 12.02 22.36 8.31
CA HIS A 22 10.89 21.54 8.75
C HIS A 22 9.80 21.35 7.66
N LEU A 23 9.95 22.01 6.50
CA LEU A 23 9.10 21.87 5.31
C LEU A 23 9.79 21.03 4.20
N LEU A 24 10.90 20.37 4.51
CA LEU A 24 11.96 20.06 3.54
C LEU A 24 11.85 18.79 2.71
N THR A 25 10.78 18.00 2.80
CA THR A 25 10.60 16.90 1.86
C THR A 25 9.13 16.71 1.53
N VAL A 26 8.50 17.75 0.96
CA VAL A 26 7.49 17.46 -0.06
C VAL A 26 8.26 16.90 -1.24
N TRP A 27 8.35 15.58 -1.30
CA TRP A 27 9.00 14.91 -2.39
C TRP A 27 8.40 15.39 -3.73
N ASP A 28 9.23 15.95 -4.59
CA ASP A 28 8.81 16.53 -5.87
C ASP A 28 8.56 15.42 -6.90
N TRP A 29 7.36 14.84 -6.83
CA TRP A 29 6.87 13.80 -7.74
C TRP A 29 6.93 14.23 -9.20
N GLN A 30 6.48 15.47 -9.48
CA GLN A 30 6.28 15.95 -10.84
C GLN A 30 7.60 16.08 -11.59
N ALA A 31 8.67 16.50 -10.91
CA ALA A 31 10.00 16.60 -11.51
C ALA A 31 10.58 15.24 -11.94
N ILE A 32 10.17 14.12 -11.32
CA ILE A 32 10.82 12.82 -11.52
C ILE A 32 9.99 11.88 -12.41
N PHE A 33 8.68 11.81 -12.20
CA PHE A 33 7.83 10.81 -12.86
C PHE A 33 6.82 11.42 -13.84
N GLY A 34 6.61 12.74 -13.78
CA GLY A 34 5.52 13.39 -14.49
C GLY A 34 4.14 12.90 -14.04
N GLY A 35 3.09 13.35 -14.74
CA GLY A 35 1.71 12.93 -14.50
C GLY A 35 0.97 13.72 -13.41
N GLU A 36 -0.28 13.32 -13.19
CA GLU A 36 -1.18 13.94 -12.21
C GLU A 36 -0.99 13.28 -10.84
N LEU A 37 -0.58 14.07 -9.85
CA LEU A 37 -0.48 13.64 -8.46
C LEU A 37 -1.72 14.07 -7.69
N TYR A 38 -2.38 13.12 -7.05
CA TYR A 38 -3.50 13.37 -6.15
C TYR A 38 -3.14 12.96 -4.72
N THR A 39 -3.49 13.79 -3.76
CA THR A 39 -3.33 13.49 -2.33
C THR A 39 -4.69 13.14 -1.72
N VAL A 40 -4.79 11.97 -1.08
CA VAL A 40 -5.99 11.59 -0.35
C VAL A 40 -5.98 12.23 1.03
N ARG A 41 -6.89 13.17 1.27
CA ARG A 41 -7.09 13.79 2.58
C ARG A 41 -8.22 13.08 3.32
N TRP A 42 -7.91 12.54 4.49
CA TRP A 42 -8.86 11.91 5.38
C TRP A 42 -8.45 12.18 6.84
N GLU A 43 -9.43 12.33 7.73
CA GLU A 43 -9.27 12.38 9.20
C GLU A 43 -8.01 13.13 9.68
N SER A 44 -7.78 14.34 9.15
CA SER A 44 -6.51 15.05 9.33
C SER A 44 -6.23 15.38 10.79
N GLU A 45 -7.25 15.74 11.56
CA GLU A 45 -7.12 16.04 12.99
C GLU A 45 -6.66 14.82 13.79
N LEU A 46 -7.27 13.66 13.53
CA LEU A 46 -6.89 12.39 14.16
C LEU A 46 -5.46 11.96 13.80
N LEU A 47 -5.06 12.15 12.53
CA LEU A 47 -3.71 11.82 12.09
C LEU A 47 -2.66 12.73 12.71
N MET A 48 -2.96 14.02 12.90
CA MET A 48 -2.08 14.95 13.62
C MET A 48 -1.97 14.57 15.10
N GLU A 49 -3.10 14.31 15.76
CA GLU A 49 -3.11 13.86 17.16
C GLU A 49 -2.30 12.57 17.36
N LEU A 50 -2.44 11.62 16.43
CA LEU A 50 -1.67 10.39 16.45
C LEU A 50 -0.17 10.66 16.26
N SER A 51 0.18 11.52 15.30
CA SER A 51 1.58 11.87 15.00
C SER A 51 2.25 12.53 16.20
N ASP A 52 1.56 13.47 16.85
CA ASP A 52 2.05 14.15 18.06
C ASP A 52 2.26 13.13 19.19
N SER A 53 1.26 12.27 19.43
CA SER A 53 1.35 11.21 20.44
C SER A 53 2.49 10.23 20.21
N VAL A 54 2.74 9.82 18.96
CA VAL A 54 3.85 8.92 18.59
C VAL A 54 5.20 9.62 18.76
N THR A 55 5.29 10.89 18.41
CA THR A 55 6.52 11.68 18.53
C THR A 55 6.91 11.92 19.99
N ASP A 56 5.95 12.28 20.82
CA ASP A 56 6.14 12.52 22.25
C ASP A 56 6.62 11.25 22.97
N GLN A 57 6.05 10.10 22.63
CA GLN A 57 6.48 8.81 23.20
C GLN A 57 7.86 8.37 22.72
N MET A 58 8.19 8.59 21.44
CA MET A 58 9.53 8.30 20.94
C MET A 58 10.60 9.12 21.68
N LEU A 59 10.29 10.38 22.01
CA LEU A 59 11.15 11.24 22.81
C LEU A 59 11.31 10.69 24.25
N GLU A 60 10.22 10.26 24.87
CA GLU A 60 10.22 9.68 26.21
C GLU A 60 11.02 8.37 26.30
N TRP A 61 10.94 7.51 25.27
CA TRP A 61 11.72 6.27 25.22
C TRP A 61 13.21 6.53 25.06
N THR A 62 13.58 7.52 24.25
CA THR A 62 14.98 7.94 24.08
C THR A 62 15.57 8.43 25.41
N ILE A 63 14.79 9.21 26.16
CA ILE A 63 15.19 9.72 27.47
C ILE A 63 15.27 8.58 28.51
N SER A 64 14.32 7.65 28.49
CA SER A 64 14.28 6.51 29.42
C SER A 64 15.42 5.51 29.18
N ALA A 65 15.74 5.21 27.93
CA ALA A 65 16.91 4.41 27.56
C ALA A 65 18.21 5.06 28.07
N THR A 66 18.32 6.40 27.97
CA THR A 66 19.49 7.15 28.44
C THR A 66 19.60 7.19 29.97
N LYS A 67 18.49 7.33 30.69
CA LYS A 67 18.46 7.31 32.17
C LYS A 67 18.80 5.93 32.77
N THR A 68 18.61 4.86 32.01
CA THR A 68 18.83 3.48 32.49
C THR A 68 20.32 3.12 32.62
N ILE A 69 21.22 3.83 31.91
CA ILE A 69 22.68 3.64 32.04
C ILE A 69 23.19 4.05 33.44
N LEU A 70 22.41 4.85 34.18
CA LEU A 70 22.86 5.42 35.46
C LEU A 70 22.68 4.48 36.67
N HIS A 71 22.01 3.33 36.54
CA HIS A 71 21.65 2.46 37.67
C HIS A 71 22.30 1.06 37.60
N THR A 72 23.62 0.98 37.49
CA THR A 72 24.35 -0.30 37.54
C THR A 72 24.58 -0.77 38.99
N THR A 73 23.57 -1.40 39.58
CA THR A 73 23.72 -2.28 40.75
C THR A 73 23.02 -3.61 40.43
N VAL A 74 23.50 -4.76 40.92
CA VAL A 74 22.97 -6.10 40.55
C VAL A 74 21.45 -6.23 40.83
N PHE A 75 20.95 -5.62 41.90
CA PHE A 75 19.50 -5.49 42.17
C PHE A 75 18.78 -4.57 41.18
N ALA A 76 19.43 -3.51 40.72
CA ALA A 76 18.91 -2.62 39.69
C ALA A 76 18.86 -3.30 38.31
N THR A 77 19.71 -4.29 38.01
CA THR A 77 19.61 -5.09 36.78
C THR A 77 18.34 -5.94 36.75
N LEU A 78 17.99 -6.56 37.88
CA LEU A 78 16.75 -7.37 37.98
C LEU A 78 15.50 -6.49 38.00
N MET A 79 15.55 -5.34 38.68
CA MET A 79 14.44 -4.38 38.66
C MET A 79 14.26 -3.77 37.27
N THR A 80 15.32 -3.32 36.60
CA THR A 80 15.25 -2.79 35.23
C THR A 80 14.73 -3.83 34.22
N ALA A 81 15.05 -5.11 34.40
CA ALA A 81 14.55 -6.19 33.54
C ALA A 81 13.01 -6.33 33.58
N VAL A 82 12.36 -5.96 34.68
CA VAL A 82 10.88 -5.97 34.81
C VAL A 82 10.29 -4.58 34.57
N THR A 83 10.98 -3.52 34.98
CA THR A 83 10.54 -2.13 34.83
C THR A 83 10.52 -1.69 33.37
N ILE A 84 11.50 -2.09 32.53
CA ILE A 84 11.52 -1.70 31.11
C ILE A 84 10.30 -2.27 30.36
N PRO A 85 9.99 -3.59 30.44
CA PRO A 85 8.75 -4.12 29.86
C PRO A 85 7.48 -3.48 30.41
N TYR A 86 7.41 -3.21 31.72
CA TYR A 86 6.23 -2.63 32.37
C TYR A 86 5.99 -1.17 31.97
N SER A 87 7.02 -0.33 32.00
CA SER A 87 6.95 1.07 31.55
C SER A 87 6.57 1.15 30.08
N LEU A 88 7.15 0.30 29.23
CA LEU A 88 6.82 0.21 27.82
C LEU A 88 5.36 -0.24 27.60
N ALA A 89 4.85 -1.15 28.44
CA ALA A 89 3.46 -1.57 28.40
C ALA A 89 2.48 -0.46 28.81
N LEU A 90 2.81 0.32 29.84
CA LEU A 90 2.02 1.49 30.22
C LEU A 90 2.02 2.57 29.13
N ALA A 91 3.17 2.84 28.53
CA ALA A 91 3.31 3.76 27.40
C ALA A 91 2.43 3.32 26.21
N ALA A 92 2.48 2.04 25.84
CA ALA A 92 1.65 1.51 24.76
C ALA A 92 0.14 1.60 25.06
N ASN A 93 -0.30 1.42 26.31
CA ASN A 93 -1.70 1.62 26.69
C ASN A 93 -2.18 3.08 26.50
N ALA A 94 -1.29 4.07 26.56
CA ALA A 94 -1.64 5.47 26.34
C ALA A 94 -1.88 5.80 24.85
N ILE A 95 -1.20 5.10 23.92
CA ILE A 95 -1.41 5.27 22.47
C ILE A 95 -2.58 4.41 21.95
N ASP A 96 -2.93 3.33 22.64
CA ASP A 96 -3.84 2.30 22.10
C ASP A 96 -5.22 2.88 21.69
N SER A 97 -5.74 3.90 22.38
CA SER A 97 -7.00 4.55 22.01
C SER A 97 -6.92 5.32 20.69
N SER A 98 -5.99 6.28 20.56
CA SER A 98 -5.85 7.10 19.35
C SER A 98 -5.33 6.28 18.17
N TRP A 99 -4.44 5.31 18.43
CA TRP A 99 -3.96 4.37 17.40
C TRP A 99 -5.05 3.42 16.91
N THR A 100 -5.83 2.81 17.82
CA THR A 100 -6.95 1.95 17.43
C THR A 100 -8.03 2.72 16.68
N MET A 101 -8.34 3.94 17.12
CA MET A 101 -9.25 4.83 16.41
C MET A 101 -8.74 5.17 15.01
N ALA A 102 -7.46 5.51 14.87
CA ALA A 102 -6.84 5.77 13.57
C ALA A 102 -6.86 4.55 12.65
N MET A 103 -6.61 3.35 13.18
CA MET A 103 -6.74 2.09 12.42
C MET A 103 -8.17 1.88 11.91
N GLU A 104 -9.19 2.09 12.75
CA GLU A 104 -10.59 1.95 12.35
C GLU A 104 -10.99 2.98 11.28
N ARG A 105 -10.58 4.24 11.47
CA ARG A 105 -10.85 5.32 10.53
C ARG A 105 -10.13 5.14 9.20
N ALA A 106 -8.90 4.62 9.20
CA ALA A 106 -8.18 4.25 7.99
C ALA A 106 -8.94 3.18 7.19
N ASP A 107 -9.49 2.17 7.89
CA ASP A 107 -10.26 1.11 7.24
C ASP A 107 -11.52 1.67 6.57
N ARG A 108 -12.24 2.59 7.24
CA ARG A 108 -13.41 3.28 6.66
C ARG A 108 -13.05 4.18 5.48
N ALA A 109 -11.97 4.95 5.59
CA ALA A 109 -11.49 5.81 4.50
C ALA A 109 -11.11 4.99 3.27
N GLY A 110 -10.52 3.80 3.45
CA GLY A 110 -10.21 2.89 2.34
C GLY A 110 -11.46 2.38 1.61
N VAL A 111 -12.54 2.08 2.35
CA VAL A 111 -13.82 1.68 1.75
C VAL A 111 -14.41 2.81 0.90
N GLU A 112 -14.39 4.05 1.38
CA GLU A 112 -14.88 5.20 0.62
C GLU A 112 -14.00 5.54 -0.58
N LEU A 113 -12.68 5.35 -0.46
CA LEU A 113 -11.75 5.45 -1.59
C LEU A 113 -12.08 4.43 -2.68
N ALA A 114 -12.33 3.16 -2.30
CA ALA A 114 -12.69 2.11 -3.25
C ALA A 114 -13.98 2.44 -4.02
N LYS A 115 -15.02 2.91 -3.31
CA LYS A 115 -16.28 3.35 -3.95
C LYS A 115 -16.05 4.50 -4.91
N SER A 116 -15.28 5.50 -4.49
CA SER A 116 -14.94 6.66 -5.33
C SER A 116 -14.19 6.25 -6.60
N LEU A 117 -13.30 5.25 -6.50
CA LEU A 117 -12.57 4.71 -7.65
C LEU A 117 -13.45 3.89 -8.60
N ILE A 118 -14.43 3.15 -8.08
CA ILE A 118 -15.41 2.40 -8.89
C ILE A 118 -16.38 3.35 -9.61
N ASP A 119 -16.88 4.35 -8.90
CA ASP A 119 -17.90 5.30 -9.40
C ASP A 119 -17.30 6.50 -10.16
N SER A 120 -15.98 6.54 -10.31
CA SER A 120 -15.28 7.69 -10.90
C SER A 120 -15.78 8.01 -12.32
N THR A 121 -16.19 9.26 -12.51
CA THR A 121 -16.61 9.84 -13.80
C THR A 121 -15.44 10.52 -14.54
N ALA A 122 -14.28 10.67 -13.90
CA ALA A 122 -13.11 11.39 -14.40
C ALA A 122 -12.27 10.59 -15.43
N GLY A 123 -12.86 9.57 -16.05
CA GLY A 123 -12.21 8.68 -17.01
C GLY A 123 -11.72 7.36 -16.39
N HIS A 124 -11.40 6.40 -17.26
CA HIS A 124 -11.05 5.04 -16.85
C HIS A 124 -9.53 4.79 -16.76
N ARG A 125 -8.74 5.84 -16.53
CA ARG A 125 -7.29 5.66 -16.35
C ARG A 125 -7.04 4.84 -15.07
N PRO A 126 -6.16 3.85 -15.12
CA PRO A 126 -5.78 3.13 -13.91
C PRO A 126 -4.95 4.06 -13.00
N VAL A 127 -4.99 3.80 -11.70
CA VAL A 127 -4.30 4.61 -10.70
C VAL A 127 -3.19 3.82 -10.02
N VAL A 128 -2.14 4.53 -9.63
CA VAL A 128 -1.09 4.02 -8.75
C VAL A 128 -1.36 4.50 -7.34
N LEU A 129 -1.34 3.58 -6.37
CA LEU A 129 -1.57 3.89 -4.96
C LEU A 129 -0.27 3.76 -4.17
N VAL A 130 0.20 4.87 -3.60
CA VAL A 130 1.38 4.92 -2.73
C VAL A 130 0.96 5.40 -1.36
N GLY A 131 1.31 4.65 -0.32
CA GLY A 131 0.97 5.04 1.05
C GLY A 131 1.97 4.52 2.06
N TYR A 132 2.20 5.33 3.09
CA TYR A 132 2.99 4.97 4.26
C TYR A 132 2.10 4.87 5.49
N SER A 133 2.48 4.03 6.45
CA SER A 133 1.80 3.90 7.74
C SER A 133 0.27 3.76 7.60
N MET A 134 -0.53 4.60 8.25
CA MET A 134 -1.99 4.62 8.15
C MET A 134 -2.48 4.83 6.70
N GLY A 135 -1.75 5.58 5.88
CA GLY A 135 -2.05 5.70 4.44
C GLY A 135 -1.90 4.37 3.69
N ALA A 136 -0.88 3.57 4.04
CA ALA A 136 -0.74 2.21 3.52
C ALA A 136 -1.93 1.32 3.93
N ARG A 137 -2.44 1.51 5.16
CA ARG A 137 -3.63 0.80 5.64
C ARG A 137 -4.91 1.22 4.92
N VAL A 138 -5.09 2.51 4.61
CA VAL A 138 -6.20 3.00 3.77
C VAL A 138 -6.18 2.28 2.43
N ILE A 139 -5.02 2.21 1.77
CA ILE A 139 -4.88 1.51 0.49
C ILE A 139 -5.21 0.02 0.64
N TYR A 140 -4.72 -0.63 1.69
CA TYR A 140 -5.00 -2.04 1.93
C TYR A 140 -6.50 -2.32 2.14
N SER A 141 -7.20 -1.47 2.91
CA SER A 141 -8.65 -1.55 3.07
C SER A 141 -9.39 -1.29 1.75
N CYS A 142 -8.93 -0.32 0.96
CA CYS A 142 -9.44 -0.04 -0.37
C CYS A 142 -9.34 -1.28 -1.29
N LEU A 143 -8.18 -1.92 -1.37
CA LEU A 143 -7.99 -3.12 -2.19
C LEU A 143 -8.85 -4.29 -1.73
N LYS A 144 -9.04 -4.48 -0.42
CA LYS A 144 -9.95 -5.50 0.11
C LYS A 144 -11.40 -5.26 -0.35
N GLU A 145 -11.85 -4.01 -0.31
CA GLU A 145 -13.21 -3.68 -0.77
C GLU A 145 -13.32 -3.87 -2.30
N LEU A 146 -12.31 -3.46 -3.08
CA LEU A 146 -12.26 -3.74 -4.51
C LEU A 146 -12.30 -5.24 -4.82
N ALA A 147 -11.57 -6.08 -4.06
CA ALA A 147 -11.59 -7.53 -4.21
C ALA A 147 -12.98 -8.13 -3.93
N LYS A 148 -13.68 -7.64 -2.91
CA LYS A 148 -15.07 -8.02 -2.62
C LYS A 148 -16.04 -7.60 -3.74
N HIS A 149 -15.83 -6.41 -4.33
CA HIS A 149 -16.58 -5.99 -5.51
C HIS A 149 -16.28 -6.87 -6.73
N GLN A 150 -15.03 -7.31 -6.91
CA GLN A 150 -14.64 -8.21 -7.99
C GLN A 150 -15.38 -9.55 -7.89
N GLU A 151 -15.40 -10.18 -6.70
CA GLU A 151 -16.14 -11.42 -6.47
C GLU A 151 -17.63 -11.28 -6.80
N THR A 152 -18.23 -10.16 -6.38
CA THR A 152 -19.64 -9.86 -6.67
C THR A 152 -19.89 -9.69 -8.18
N TRP A 153 -18.97 -9.00 -8.86
CA TRP A 153 -19.02 -8.79 -10.30
C TRP A 153 -18.89 -10.11 -11.07
N GLU A 154 -17.93 -10.97 -10.70
CA GLU A 154 -17.73 -12.29 -11.32
C GLU A 154 -18.95 -13.20 -11.15
N ALA A 155 -19.52 -13.25 -9.94
CA ALA A 155 -20.75 -14.01 -9.67
C ALA A 155 -21.92 -13.53 -10.54
N HIS A 156 -22.03 -12.22 -10.76
CA HIS A 156 -23.03 -11.64 -11.65
C HIS A 156 -22.80 -11.99 -13.12
N GLN A 157 -21.54 -11.97 -13.60
CA GLN A 157 -21.19 -12.39 -14.97
C GLN A 157 -21.50 -13.87 -15.19
N GLN A 158 -21.19 -14.74 -14.22
CA GLN A 158 -21.51 -16.16 -14.30
C GLN A 158 -23.02 -16.40 -14.40
N LYS A 159 -23.83 -15.67 -13.60
CA LYS A 159 -25.30 -15.75 -13.68
C LYS A 159 -25.84 -15.31 -15.04
N LYS A 160 -25.23 -14.30 -15.68
CA LYS A 160 -25.62 -13.86 -17.04
C LYS A 160 -25.38 -14.93 -18.11
N LYS A 161 -24.31 -15.72 -17.97
CA LYS A 161 -23.96 -16.81 -18.89
C LYS A 161 -24.88 -18.04 -18.78
N LEU A 162 -25.70 -18.16 -17.73
CA LEU A 162 -26.64 -19.28 -17.56
C LEU A 162 -27.78 -19.26 -18.59
N PRO A 163 -28.25 -20.44 -19.05
CA PRO A 163 -29.39 -20.53 -19.98
C PRO A 163 -30.67 -19.94 -19.37
N LYS A 164 -31.51 -19.31 -20.22
CA LYS A 164 -32.73 -18.59 -19.82
C LYS A 164 -33.69 -19.43 -18.95
N SER A 165 -33.72 -20.76 -19.15
CA SER A 165 -34.53 -21.69 -18.35
C SER A 165 -34.12 -21.78 -16.87
N ARG A 166 -32.83 -21.60 -16.55
CA ARG A 166 -32.32 -21.60 -15.16
C ARG A 166 -32.34 -20.22 -14.52
N ARG A 167 -32.37 -19.12 -15.30
CA ARG A 167 -32.46 -17.74 -14.78
C ARG A 167 -33.80 -17.42 -14.11
N ARG A 168 -34.91 -18.05 -14.54
CA ARG A 168 -36.28 -17.79 -14.05
C ARG A 168 -36.66 -18.43 -12.69
N ARG A 169 -35.80 -19.28 -12.11
CA ARG A 169 -36.09 -19.98 -10.84
C ARG A 169 -35.65 -19.22 -9.57
N GLY A 170 -34.96 -18.08 -9.71
CA GLY A 170 -34.54 -17.24 -8.58
C GLY A 170 -35.40 -15.97 -8.45
N PRO A 171 -35.21 -15.17 -7.38
CA PRO A 171 -35.82 -13.85 -7.26
C PRO A 171 -35.53 -13.00 -8.51
N ASP A 172 -36.51 -12.19 -8.90
CA ASP A 172 -36.55 -11.47 -10.19
C ASP A 172 -35.25 -10.71 -10.48
N PRO A 173 -34.45 -11.13 -11.48
CA PRO A 173 -33.16 -10.52 -11.74
C PRO A 173 -33.27 -9.08 -12.23
N ASP A 174 -34.40 -8.64 -12.82
CA ASP A 174 -34.49 -7.30 -13.42
C ASP A 174 -34.47 -6.15 -12.40
N LYS A 175 -34.86 -6.38 -11.13
CA LYS A 175 -34.80 -5.33 -10.09
C LYS A 175 -33.39 -5.02 -9.58
N ASP A 176 -32.48 -5.98 -9.60
CA ASP A 176 -31.08 -5.81 -9.18
C ASP A 176 -30.12 -5.58 -10.37
N VAL A 177 -30.49 -6.01 -11.58
CA VAL A 177 -29.68 -5.86 -12.79
C VAL A 177 -29.47 -4.39 -13.17
N ASP A 178 -30.43 -3.50 -12.91
CA ASP A 178 -30.27 -2.06 -13.16
C ASP A 178 -29.28 -1.39 -12.20
N LYS A 179 -29.08 -1.92 -10.98
CA LYS A 179 -28.04 -1.41 -10.06
C LYS A 179 -26.62 -1.80 -10.48
N LEU A 180 -26.46 -2.93 -11.18
CA LEU A 180 -25.16 -3.46 -11.60
C LEU A 180 -24.79 -3.17 -13.08
N LYS A 181 -25.65 -2.45 -13.81
CA LYS A 181 -25.49 -2.25 -15.26
C LYS A 181 -24.25 -1.43 -15.65
N TYR A 182 -23.70 -0.67 -14.71
CA TYR A 182 -22.54 0.21 -14.91
C TYR A 182 -21.33 -0.14 -14.03
N ILE A 183 -21.30 -1.32 -13.40
CA ILE A 183 -20.15 -1.69 -12.59
C ILE A 183 -18.97 -2.01 -13.51
N ARG A 184 -18.05 -1.05 -13.59
CA ARG A 184 -16.70 -1.23 -14.10
C ARG A 184 -16.05 -2.41 -13.39
N GLU A 185 -15.35 -3.27 -14.14
CA GLU A 185 -14.58 -4.35 -13.55
C GLU A 185 -13.52 -3.79 -12.58
N PRO A 186 -13.54 -4.19 -11.30
CA PRO A 186 -12.57 -3.70 -10.32
C PRO A 186 -11.11 -4.06 -10.64
N ALA A 187 -10.85 -5.21 -11.26
CA ALA A 187 -9.51 -5.76 -11.52
C ALA A 187 -8.62 -4.98 -12.52
N SER A 188 -9.00 -3.75 -12.90
CA SER A 188 -8.18 -2.87 -13.77
C SER A 188 -8.30 -1.40 -13.38
N ILE A 189 -8.72 -1.14 -12.14
CA ILE A 189 -8.78 0.22 -11.59
C ILE A 189 -7.42 0.61 -11.02
N VAL A 190 -6.74 -0.32 -10.35
CA VAL A 190 -5.44 -0.09 -9.72
C VAL A 190 -4.35 -0.77 -10.54
N GLU A 191 -3.40 0.02 -11.02
CA GLU A 191 -2.21 -0.47 -11.74
C GLU A 191 -1.17 -0.97 -10.75
N ASP A 192 -0.53 -0.06 -10.01
CA ASP A 192 0.54 -0.40 -9.07
C ASP A 192 0.18 0.01 -7.64
N VAL A 193 0.72 -0.71 -6.66
CA VAL A 193 0.57 -0.41 -5.24
C VAL A 193 1.88 -0.50 -4.50
N ILE A 194 2.17 0.50 -3.68
CA ILE A 194 3.36 0.58 -2.84
C ILE A 194 2.97 0.85 -1.40
N PHE A 195 3.16 -0.16 -0.55
CA PHE A 195 2.99 -0.05 0.90
C PHE A 195 4.33 0.25 1.56
N MET A 196 4.37 1.21 2.48
CA MET A 196 5.54 1.51 3.30
C MET A 196 5.15 1.43 4.79
N GLY A 197 5.78 0.52 5.55
CA GLY A 197 5.56 0.44 7.00
C GLY A 197 4.09 0.20 7.40
N MET A 198 3.38 -0.71 6.73
CA MET A 198 1.94 -0.87 6.93
C MET A 198 1.58 -1.44 8.33
N PRO A 199 0.74 -0.74 9.12
CA PRO A 199 0.29 -1.19 10.44
C PRO A 199 -0.88 -2.17 10.33
N ASN A 200 -0.59 -3.40 9.89
CA ASN A 200 -1.58 -4.46 9.83
C ASN A 200 -0.92 -5.84 9.96
N HIS A 201 -1.66 -6.81 10.52
CA HIS A 201 -1.20 -8.20 10.58
C HIS A 201 -1.19 -8.84 9.20
N VAL A 202 -0.20 -9.68 8.94
CA VAL A 202 -0.12 -10.44 7.70
C VAL A 202 -1.28 -11.46 7.65
N SER A 203 -2.05 -11.40 6.57
CA SER A 203 -3.15 -12.33 6.26
C SER A 203 -3.01 -12.79 4.81
N ILE A 204 -2.49 -14.01 4.61
CA ILE A 204 -2.23 -14.58 3.28
C ILE A 204 -3.47 -14.47 2.37
N LYS A 205 -4.63 -14.93 2.84
CA LYS A 205 -5.89 -14.87 2.08
C LYS A 205 -6.28 -13.45 1.66
N SER A 206 -6.11 -12.48 2.55
CA SER A 206 -6.48 -11.09 2.26
C SER A 206 -5.52 -10.47 1.23
N TRP A 207 -4.22 -10.74 1.36
CA TRP A 207 -3.20 -10.30 0.42
C TRP A 207 -3.34 -10.97 -0.95
N GLU A 208 -3.71 -12.26 -1.01
CA GLU A 208 -4.04 -12.95 -2.26
C GLU A 208 -5.26 -12.34 -2.95
N ALA A 209 -6.30 -11.99 -2.19
CA ALA A 209 -7.48 -11.30 -2.72
C ALA A 209 -7.12 -9.90 -3.25
N CYS A 210 -6.30 -9.15 -2.51
CA CYS A 210 -5.82 -7.85 -2.97
C CYS A 210 -4.92 -7.99 -4.22
N ARG A 211 -4.05 -9.00 -4.29
CA ARG A 211 -3.18 -9.23 -5.44
C ARG A 211 -3.99 -9.49 -6.71
N ARG A 212 -5.14 -10.16 -6.63
CA ARG A 212 -6.01 -10.44 -7.78
C ARG A 212 -6.61 -9.19 -8.44
N VAL A 213 -6.75 -8.08 -7.71
CA VAL A 213 -7.36 -6.85 -8.25
C VAL A 213 -6.36 -5.79 -8.70
N VAL A 214 -5.07 -5.96 -8.36
CA VAL A 214 -3.99 -5.07 -8.80
C VAL A 214 -3.45 -5.58 -10.14
N ALA A 215 -3.48 -4.76 -11.19
CA ALA A 215 -3.07 -5.21 -12.52
C ALA A 215 -1.55 -5.38 -12.64
N GLY A 216 -0.79 -4.46 -12.04
CA GLY A 216 0.65 -4.37 -12.06
C GLY A 216 1.30 -4.86 -10.77
N ARG A 217 2.25 -4.08 -10.25
CA ARG A 217 3.14 -4.42 -9.14
C ARG A 217 2.47 -4.17 -7.80
N MET A 218 2.67 -5.08 -6.86
CA MET A 218 2.24 -4.92 -5.48
C MET A 218 3.46 -5.05 -4.58
N ILE A 219 3.90 -3.92 -4.02
CA ILE A 219 5.17 -3.80 -3.32
C ILE A 219 4.93 -3.57 -1.82
N ASN A 220 5.61 -4.35 -0.99
CA ASN A 220 5.69 -4.18 0.45
C ASN A 220 7.11 -3.73 0.84
N ALA A 221 7.27 -2.45 1.16
CA ALA A 221 8.47 -1.92 1.78
C ALA A 221 8.36 -2.00 3.30
N TYR A 222 9.24 -2.78 3.93
CA TYR A 222 9.22 -3.07 5.37
C TYR A 222 10.56 -2.73 6.03
N SER A 223 10.52 -2.43 7.33
CA SER A 223 11.72 -2.24 8.16
C SER A 223 11.64 -3.15 9.38
N THR A 224 12.65 -3.99 9.58
CA THR A 224 12.72 -4.88 10.75
C THR A 224 13.04 -4.12 12.03
N LYS A 225 13.46 -2.85 11.93
CA LYS A 225 13.82 -1.98 13.07
C LYS A 225 12.71 -1.00 13.47
N ASP A 226 11.54 -1.09 12.84
CA ASP A 226 10.43 -0.20 13.18
C ASP A 226 9.90 -0.48 14.60
N LEU A 227 10.32 0.36 15.54
CA LEU A 227 10.02 0.22 16.97
C LEU A 227 8.54 0.51 17.29
N ILE A 228 7.89 1.43 16.56
CA ILE A 228 6.49 1.79 16.81
C ILE A 228 5.59 0.61 16.42
N LEU A 229 5.78 0.07 15.22
CA LEU A 229 5.03 -1.11 14.78
C LEU A 229 5.34 -2.33 15.63
N SER A 230 6.61 -2.52 15.98
CA SER A 230 7.00 -3.61 16.88
C SER A 230 6.28 -3.49 18.21
N LEU A 231 6.24 -2.31 18.84
CA LEU A 231 5.56 -2.13 20.13
C LEU A 231 4.04 -2.31 20.04
N MET A 232 3.38 -1.58 19.15
CA MET A 232 1.92 -1.55 19.04
C MET A 232 1.34 -2.94 18.71
N PHE A 233 2.11 -3.78 18.03
CA PHE A 233 1.70 -5.14 17.69
C PHE A 233 2.38 -6.23 18.56
N GLN A 234 3.50 -5.97 19.25
CA GLN A 234 4.10 -6.90 20.23
C GLN A 234 3.30 -6.98 21.53
N MET A 235 2.67 -5.89 21.98
CA MET A 235 1.81 -5.93 23.18
C MET A 235 0.70 -6.99 23.03
N LYS A 236 0.15 -7.16 21.83
CA LYS A 236 -0.84 -8.20 21.52
C LYS A 236 -0.23 -9.60 21.31
N ARG A 237 1.10 -9.71 21.24
CA ARG A 237 1.85 -10.98 21.21
C ARG A 237 1.96 -11.59 22.61
N PHE A 238 2.08 -10.77 23.65
CA PHE A 238 1.98 -11.22 25.06
C PHE A 238 0.58 -11.75 25.41
N GLN A 239 -0.46 -11.35 24.67
CA GLN A 239 -1.82 -11.90 24.74
C GLN A 239 -2.06 -13.13 23.84
N GLY A 240 -1.01 -13.70 23.21
CA GLY A 240 -1.08 -14.97 22.48
C GLY A 240 -1.28 -14.89 20.97
N ILE A 241 -1.27 -13.70 20.34
CA ILE A 241 -1.36 -13.57 18.87
C ILE A 241 0.04 -13.44 18.26
N LEU A 242 0.60 -14.56 17.78
CA LEU A 242 1.91 -14.65 17.12
C LEU A 242 1.85 -14.35 15.61
N ARG A 243 1.15 -13.31 15.18
CA ARG A 243 1.06 -12.95 13.75
C ARG A 243 2.05 -11.83 13.39
N PRO A 244 2.91 -12.02 12.37
CA PRO A 244 3.83 -10.99 11.92
C PRO A 244 3.06 -9.76 11.37
N VAL A 245 3.72 -8.60 11.38
CA VAL A 245 3.17 -7.32 10.91
C VAL A 245 3.76 -7.02 9.54
N CYS A 246 2.93 -6.56 8.61
CA CYS A 246 3.34 -6.34 7.23
C CYS A 246 4.45 -5.29 7.11
N GLY A 247 4.41 -4.24 7.93
CA GLY A 247 5.43 -3.19 7.95
C GLY A 247 6.78 -3.59 8.58
N THR A 248 6.87 -4.73 9.27
CA THR A 248 8.12 -5.21 9.90
C THR A 248 8.65 -6.52 9.35
N SER A 249 7.95 -7.11 8.38
CA SER A 249 8.30 -8.43 7.86
C SER A 249 7.84 -8.60 6.41
N PRO A 250 8.52 -9.47 5.64
CA PRO A 250 8.09 -9.78 4.28
C PRO A 250 6.75 -10.53 4.27
N VAL A 251 5.96 -10.29 3.23
CA VAL A 251 4.70 -10.97 2.95
C VAL A 251 4.93 -12.06 1.91
N ALA A 252 4.83 -13.32 2.34
CA ALA A 252 5.05 -14.50 1.49
C ALA A 252 3.80 -14.87 0.66
N VAL A 253 3.42 -14.00 -0.28
CA VAL A 253 2.35 -14.25 -1.26
C VAL A 253 2.91 -14.06 -2.66
N ASN A 254 2.54 -14.94 -3.59
CA ASN A 254 3.02 -14.86 -4.96
C ASN A 254 2.59 -13.55 -5.64
N GLY A 255 3.50 -12.94 -6.41
CA GLY A 255 3.28 -11.66 -7.08
C GLY A 255 3.39 -10.44 -6.17
N ILE A 256 3.81 -10.60 -4.90
CA ILE A 256 4.16 -9.50 -4.01
C ILE A 256 5.68 -9.34 -3.96
N GLU A 257 6.14 -8.13 -4.24
CA GLU A 257 7.54 -7.76 -4.13
C GLU A 257 7.82 -7.21 -2.73
N ASN A 258 8.80 -7.77 -2.03
CA ASN A 258 9.17 -7.31 -0.70
C ASN A 258 10.52 -6.61 -0.76
N TYR A 259 10.58 -5.37 -0.29
CA TYR A 259 11.81 -4.58 -0.21
C TYR A 259 12.12 -4.25 1.24
N ASP A 260 13.31 -4.66 1.68
CA ASP A 260 13.84 -4.27 2.97
C ASP A 260 14.38 -2.83 2.88
N VAL A 261 13.85 -1.95 3.73
CA VAL A 261 14.26 -0.55 3.83
C VAL A 261 14.79 -0.21 5.22
N THR A 262 15.23 -1.23 5.97
CA THR A 262 15.78 -1.10 7.33
C THR A 262 17.03 -0.21 7.40
N ASP A 263 17.76 -0.05 6.30
CA ASP A 263 18.90 0.85 6.17
C ASP A 263 18.50 2.33 6.05
N LEU A 264 17.29 2.61 5.57
CA LEU A 264 16.76 3.98 5.41
C LEU A 264 15.90 4.44 6.59
N VAL A 265 15.24 3.51 7.27
CA VAL A 265 14.19 3.80 8.26
C VAL A 265 14.69 3.44 9.65
N SER A 266 15.00 4.46 10.46
CA SER A 266 15.41 4.29 11.86
C SER A 266 14.24 4.42 12.83
N ALA A 267 13.27 5.27 12.51
CA ALA A 267 12.01 5.46 13.22
C ALA A 267 10.82 5.35 12.25
N HIS A 268 9.63 5.00 12.77
CA HIS A 268 8.41 4.87 11.96
C HIS A 268 8.02 6.18 11.25
N THR A 269 8.36 7.33 11.84
CA THR A 269 8.12 8.64 11.24
C THR A 269 9.04 8.92 10.05
N ASP A 270 10.17 8.23 9.91
CA ASP A 270 11.14 8.50 8.84
C ASP A 270 10.60 8.17 7.45
N TYR A 271 9.62 7.26 7.35
CA TYR A 271 9.01 6.87 6.07
C TYR A 271 8.53 8.08 5.25
N CYS A 272 8.04 9.15 5.89
CA CYS A 272 7.58 10.34 5.18
C CYS A 272 8.75 11.19 4.64
N LEU A 273 9.94 11.08 5.24
CA LEU A 273 11.16 11.78 4.81
C LEU A 273 11.87 11.01 3.70
N VAL A 274 11.94 9.68 3.81
CA VAL A 274 12.69 8.80 2.88
C VAL A 274 11.82 8.18 1.78
N ALA A 275 10.56 8.60 1.64
CA ALA A 275 9.65 8.05 0.64
C ALA A 275 10.23 8.12 -0.79
N GLY A 276 10.94 9.20 -1.13
CA GLY A 276 11.58 9.35 -2.43
C GLY A 276 12.70 8.32 -2.68
N GLU A 277 13.54 8.07 -1.67
CA GLU A 277 14.59 7.04 -1.71
C GLU A 277 14.00 5.63 -1.82
N ILE A 278 12.92 5.35 -1.08
CA ILE A 278 12.19 4.08 -1.17
C ILE A 278 11.65 3.89 -2.59
N LEU A 279 11.00 4.91 -3.18
CA LEU A 279 10.45 4.83 -4.53
C LEU A 279 11.52 4.61 -5.60
N LYS A 280 12.68 5.25 -5.45
CA LYS A 280 13.85 4.98 -6.30
C LYS A 280 14.32 3.54 -6.17
N ARG A 281 14.36 3.00 -4.95
CA ARG A 281 14.82 1.64 -4.68
C ARG A 281 13.90 0.57 -5.21
N VAL A 282 12.60 0.79 -5.13
CA VAL A 282 11.61 -0.13 -5.72
C VAL A 282 11.50 0.06 -7.22
N HIS A 283 12.36 0.89 -7.83
CA HIS A 283 12.36 1.17 -9.26
C HIS A 283 10.98 1.62 -9.76
N TYR A 284 10.30 2.48 -9.00
CA TYR A 284 9.00 2.99 -9.41
C TYR A 284 9.14 3.78 -10.72
N GLY A 285 8.17 3.64 -11.63
CA GLY A 285 8.19 4.29 -12.95
C GLY A 285 9.20 3.72 -13.95
N GLN A 286 9.93 2.64 -13.62
CA GLN A 286 10.86 1.98 -14.53
C GLN A 286 10.28 0.64 -15.03
N PRO A 287 10.51 0.26 -16.31
CA PRO A 287 10.10 -1.04 -16.81
C PRO A 287 10.82 -2.16 -16.03
N GLN A 288 10.08 -3.22 -15.69
CA GLN A 288 10.64 -4.38 -15.00
C GLN A 288 11.79 -4.96 -15.82
N ARG A 289 12.97 -5.05 -15.21
CA ARG A 289 14.03 -5.92 -15.71
C ARG A 289 13.83 -7.31 -15.09
N PRO A 290 13.91 -8.39 -15.88
CA PRO A 290 14.03 -9.72 -15.31
C PRO A 290 15.15 -9.70 -14.27
N THR A 291 14.88 -10.15 -13.05
CA THR A 291 15.92 -10.32 -12.04
C THR A 291 16.94 -11.36 -12.52
N ASP A 292 18.16 -11.38 -11.98
CA ASP A 292 19.18 -12.38 -12.39
C ASP A 292 18.72 -13.84 -12.15
N ARG A 293 17.79 -14.09 -11.21
CA ARG A 293 17.11 -15.41 -11.08
C ARG A 293 16.13 -15.70 -12.23
N GLY A 294 15.60 -14.65 -12.84
CA GLY A 294 14.84 -14.71 -14.07
C GLY A 294 15.71 -15.10 -15.25
N ASN A 295 16.99 -14.68 -15.33
CA ASN A 295 17.86 -15.12 -16.42
C ASN A 295 18.10 -16.64 -16.41
N GLU A 296 18.27 -17.27 -15.25
CA GLU A 296 18.36 -18.74 -15.17
C GLU A 296 17.06 -19.44 -15.60
N MET A 297 15.89 -18.87 -15.32
CA MET A 297 14.60 -19.42 -15.77
C MET A 297 14.25 -19.06 -17.22
N VAL A 298 14.68 -17.91 -17.73
CA VAL A 298 14.46 -17.42 -19.10
C VAL A 298 15.32 -18.18 -20.10
N ASP A 299 16.52 -18.62 -19.69
CA ASP A 299 17.32 -19.57 -20.49
C ASP A 299 16.72 -21.00 -20.48
N THR A 300 15.90 -21.33 -19.47
CA THR A 300 15.27 -22.66 -19.33
C THR A 300 13.86 -22.73 -19.91
N MET A 301 13.13 -21.62 -19.94
CA MET A 301 11.82 -21.47 -20.59
C MET A 301 12.00 -20.50 -21.76
N GLY A 302 12.15 -21.07 -22.96
CA GLY A 302 12.34 -20.31 -24.19
C GLY A 302 11.44 -19.08 -24.25
N VAL A 303 12.06 -17.91 -24.43
CA VAL A 303 11.38 -16.64 -24.66
C VAL A 303 10.44 -16.84 -25.85
N THR A 304 9.13 -16.87 -25.60
CA THR A 304 8.15 -16.89 -26.69
C THR A 304 8.12 -15.50 -27.31
N GLU A 305 8.97 -15.29 -28.30
CA GLU A 305 8.98 -14.08 -29.10
C GLU A 305 7.68 -14.03 -29.92
N ILE A 306 6.70 -13.23 -29.48
CA ILE A 306 5.47 -13.01 -30.23
C ILE A 306 5.81 -12.06 -31.39
N LYS A 307 6.11 -12.63 -32.56
CA LYS A 307 6.19 -11.85 -33.81
C LYS A 307 4.83 -11.26 -34.12
N VAL A 308 4.64 -9.99 -33.79
CA VAL A 308 3.50 -9.20 -34.28
C VAL A 308 3.73 -8.96 -35.77
N ALA A 309 2.99 -9.68 -36.61
CA ALA A 309 3.03 -9.47 -38.05
C ALA A 309 2.58 -8.03 -38.36
N SER A 310 3.48 -7.21 -38.88
CA SER A 310 3.12 -5.91 -39.43
C SER A 310 2.29 -6.15 -40.70
N HIS A 311 0.98 -5.94 -40.62
CA HIS A 311 0.13 -5.95 -41.81
C HIS A 311 0.50 -4.77 -42.72
N SER A 312 1.29 -5.05 -43.76
CA SER A 312 1.15 -4.37 -45.04
C SER A 312 0.38 -5.33 -45.97
N HIS A 313 -0.56 -4.76 -46.73
CA HIS A 313 -1.61 -5.44 -47.47
C HIS A 313 -1.18 -6.69 -48.28
N GLY A 314 -2.02 -7.73 -48.23
CA GLY A 314 -2.01 -8.84 -49.18
C GLY A 314 -2.97 -9.97 -48.79
N LEU A 315 -4.14 -10.01 -49.43
CA LEU A 315 -5.07 -11.14 -49.40
C LEU A 315 -4.38 -12.43 -49.92
N ALA A 316 -4.21 -13.45 -49.07
CA ALA A 316 -4.19 -14.86 -49.49
C ALA A 316 -4.30 -15.83 -48.29
N SER A 317 -5.34 -16.66 -48.36
CA SER A 317 -5.52 -18.01 -47.79
C SER A 317 -5.11 -18.32 -46.34
N LEU A 318 -6.15 -18.58 -45.54
CA LEU A 318 -6.14 -19.63 -44.50
C LEU A 318 -5.71 -20.97 -45.10
N SER A 319 -4.59 -21.53 -44.63
CA SER A 319 -4.38 -22.98 -44.52
C SER A 319 -3.08 -23.28 -43.76
N ASP A 320 -3.26 -24.02 -42.66
CA ASP A 320 -2.38 -25.05 -42.10
C ASP A 320 -0.97 -24.76 -41.56
N GLU A 321 -0.85 -25.18 -40.29
CA GLU A 321 0.25 -25.92 -39.67
C GLU A 321 1.65 -25.28 -39.51
N ALA A 322 2.03 -25.09 -38.25
CA ALA A 322 2.92 -26.00 -37.51
C ALA A 322 3.71 -25.21 -36.45
N VAL A 323 3.24 -25.23 -35.20
CA VAL A 323 4.08 -24.83 -34.05
C VAL A 323 4.98 -26.02 -33.73
N THR A 324 6.22 -26.01 -34.21
CA THR A 324 7.25 -26.95 -33.80
C THR A 324 7.98 -26.39 -32.58
N PHE A 325 7.89 -27.09 -31.46
CA PHE A 325 8.72 -26.82 -30.29
C PHE A 325 10.06 -27.54 -30.45
N ARG A 326 11.16 -26.82 -30.27
CA ARG A 326 12.49 -27.38 -29.93
C ARG A 326 12.84 -26.97 -28.52
#